data_AF-A0A0D0B9A9-F1
#
_entry.id   AF-A0A0D0B9A9-F1
#
_cell.length_a   1.000
_cell.length_b   1.000
_cell.length_c   1.000
_cell.angle_alpha   90.00
_cell.angle_beta   90.00
_cell.angle_gamma   90.00
#
_symmetry.space_group_name_H-M   'P 1'
#
loop_
_entity.id
_entity.type
_entity.pdbx_description
1 polymer ?
#
loop_
_entity_poly.entity_id
_entity_poly.type
_entity_poly.pdbx_seq_one_letter_code
_entity_poly.pdbx_strand_id
1 'polypeptide(L)'
;MPRVVQLLDSINSGVIAGNRMADNVNDHFEHCTHLMFPSRSIQTDGIQAGIMSSFSFTQVGGTLLMLHPHYLFGSIDPVKYEAYKQHAVHAKLSNKVMSKMMIKNNLVQIKEAPPYPLNLKEKVLLNSMACVQPDAKSGSYTCIAKFEAPVSVDTANFKIVSGMLAMDALKKSSSCKEECIGVGVDQELITAIPSHNPNFISCNFTNTEIAYCSAQPSPASLFTARWVGKEAIFKLLGVKLR
;
A
#
# COMPACT_ATOMS: atom_id res chain seq x y z
N MET A 1 -7.40 -11.66 23.84
CA MET A 1 -6.19 -12.00 23.06
C MET A 1 -6.31 -13.31 22.27
N PRO A 2 -6.61 -14.50 22.84
CA PRO A 2 -6.55 -15.75 22.06
C PRO A 2 -7.58 -15.87 20.93
N ARG A 3 -8.78 -15.27 21.07
CA ARG A 3 -9.85 -15.36 20.06
C ARG A 3 -9.58 -14.58 18.76
N VAL A 4 -8.81 -13.49 18.83
CA VAL A 4 -8.45 -12.72 17.61
C VAL A 4 -7.48 -13.52 16.74
N VAL A 5 -6.51 -14.17 17.37
CA VAL A 5 -5.54 -15.04 16.68
C VAL A 5 -6.27 -16.23 16.05
N GLN A 6 -7.19 -16.87 16.78
CA GLN A 6 -8.01 -17.95 16.25
C GLN A 6 -8.87 -17.53 15.05
N LEU A 7 -9.46 -16.32 15.10
CA LEU A 7 -10.22 -15.78 13.97
C LEU A 7 -9.34 -15.57 12.74
N LEU A 8 -8.15 -14.98 12.95
CA LEU A 8 -7.16 -14.77 11.89
C LEU A 8 -6.70 -16.10 11.28
N ASP A 9 -6.41 -17.10 12.10
CA ASP A 9 -6.01 -18.44 11.64
C ASP A 9 -7.13 -19.12 10.86
N SER A 10 -8.38 -18.99 11.32
CA SER A 10 -9.55 -19.52 10.61
C SER A 10 -9.70 -18.87 9.23
N ILE A 11 -9.62 -17.53 9.16
CA ILE A 11 -9.70 -16.77 7.91
C ILE A 11 -8.60 -17.20 6.93
N ASN A 12 -7.35 -17.32 7.40
CA ASN A 12 -6.21 -17.68 6.54
C ASN A 12 -6.20 -19.16 6.11
N SER A 13 -6.68 -20.08 6.96
CA SER A 13 -6.69 -21.53 6.68
C SER A 13 -7.96 -22.03 6.01
N GLY A 14 -9.06 -21.27 6.08
CA GLY A 14 -10.38 -21.72 5.65
C GLY A 14 -11.00 -22.77 6.58
N VAL A 15 -10.43 -23.02 7.77
CA VAL A 15 -10.93 -24.00 8.73
C VAL A 15 -11.81 -23.30 9.77
N ILE A 16 -13.06 -23.75 9.90
CA ILE A 16 -13.93 -23.36 11.03
C ILE A 16 -13.73 -24.39 12.14
N ALA A 17 -13.19 -23.97 13.28
CA ALA A 17 -13.01 -24.84 14.43
C ALA A 17 -14.36 -25.15 15.10
N GLY A 18 -14.70 -26.43 15.23
CA GLY A 18 -15.93 -26.86 15.92
C GLY A 18 -15.77 -26.87 17.44
N ASN A 19 -16.86 -26.59 18.15
CA ASN A 19 -16.91 -26.75 19.61
C ASN A 19 -17.11 -28.23 19.97
N ARG A 20 -16.02 -28.92 20.29
CA ARG A 20 -16.05 -30.36 20.64
C ARG A 20 -16.85 -30.67 21.92
N MET A 21 -17.12 -29.67 22.75
CA MET A 21 -17.91 -29.80 23.97
C MET A 21 -19.40 -29.51 23.75
N ALA A 22 -19.81 -29.14 22.54
CA ALA A 22 -21.22 -29.01 22.19
C ALA A 22 -21.81 -30.39 21.85
N ASP A 23 -22.22 -31.12 22.88
CA ASP A 23 -22.95 -32.38 22.77
C ASP A 23 -24.42 -32.16 22.39
N ASN A 24 -25.07 -31.18 23.03
CA ASN A 24 -26.41 -30.72 22.69
C ASN A 24 -26.49 -29.18 22.63
N VAL A 25 -27.17 -28.65 21.62
CA VAL A 25 -27.44 -27.20 21.51
C VAL A 25 -28.78 -26.93 22.18
N ASN A 26 -28.86 -25.85 22.97
CA ASN A 26 -30.08 -25.51 23.68
C ASN A 26 -31.20 -25.09 22.71
N ASP A 27 -32.39 -25.66 22.86
CA ASP A 27 -33.60 -25.41 22.07
C ASP A 27 -33.96 -23.91 21.96
N HIS A 28 -33.56 -23.07 22.92
CA HIS A 28 -33.76 -21.62 22.85
C HIS A 28 -33.07 -20.97 21.63
N PHE A 29 -32.03 -21.60 21.08
CA PHE A 29 -31.34 -21.14 19.88
C PHE A 29 -32.01 -21.60 18.58
N GLU A 30 -33.06 -22.41 18.62
CA GLU A 30 -33.75 -22.92 17.42
C GLU A 30 -34.33 -21.78 16.56
N HIS A 31 -34.82 -20.71 17.19
CA HIS A 31 -35.33 -19.53 16.49
C HIS A 31 -34.22 -18.70 15.79
N CYS A 32 -32.95 -18.92 16.14
CA CYS A 32 -31.82 -18.18 15.56
C CYS A 32 -31.37 -18.79 14.22
N THR A 33 -32.18 -18.62 13.18
CA THR A 33 -31.98 -19.22 11.84
C THR A 33 -30.68 -18.83 11.12
N HIS A 34 -30.01 -17.75 11.56
CA HIS A 34 -28.75 -17.27 10.99
C HIS A 34 -27.51 -17.78 11.73
N LEU A 35 -27.68 -18.57 12.80
CA LEU A 35 -26.58 -19.12 13.60
C LEU A 35 -26.47 -20.63 13.38
N MET A 36 -25.22 -21.09 13.29
CA MET A 36 -24.88 -22.51 13.22
C MET A 36 -23.85 -22.82 14.31
N PHE A 37 -24.03 -23.94 15.01
CA PHE A 37 -23.17 -24.38 16.11
C PHE A 37 -22.47 -25.70 15.74
N PRO A 38 -21.32 -25.66 15.04
CA PRO A 38 -20.63 -26.87 14.62
C PRO A 38 -19.93 -27.55 15.82
N SER A 39 -20.15 -28.85 16.02
CA SER A 39 -19.44 -29.67 17.02
C SER A 39 -18.13 -30.26 16.50
N ARG A 40 -17.92 -30.24 15.17
CA ARG A 40 -16.73 -30.73 14.47
C ARG A 40 -16.15 -29.63 13.59
N SER A 41 -14.85 -29.68 13.35
CA SER A 41 -14.20 -28.71 12.46
C SER A 41 -14.66 -28.93 11.02
N ILE A 42 -14.87 -27.83 10.30
CA ILE A 42 -15.33 -27.82 8.91
C ILE A 42 -14.24 -27.15 8.07
N GLN A 43 -13.74 -27.86 7.07
CA GLN A 43 -12.91 -27.27 6.02
C GLN A 43 -13.83 -26.62 4.99
N THR A 44 -13.59 -25.35 4.71
CA THR A 44 -14.29 -24.60 3.66
C THR A 44 -13.35 -24.32 2.49
N ASP A 45 -13.91 -23.81 1.39
CA ASP A 45 -13.14 -23.34 0.23
C ASP A 45 -12.46 -21.98 0.48
N GLY A 46 -12.75 -21.34 1.61
CA GLY A 46 -12.18 -20.05 2.03
C GLY A 46 -13.18 -19.20 2.81
N ILE A 47 -12.66 -18.42 3.76
CA ILE A 47 -13.46 -17.53 4.62
C ILE A 47 -13.14 -16.08 4.25
N GLN A 48 -14.16 -15.35 3.78
CA GLN A 48 -14.01 -13.96 3.30
C GLN A 48 -13.94 -12.95 4.44
N ALA A 49 -14.69 -13.20 5.51
CA ALA A 49 -14.77 -12.32 6.65
C ALA A 49 -15.10 -13.11 7.92
N GLY A 50 -14.69 -12.57 9.06
CA GLY A 50 -14.97 -13.11 10.37
C GLY A 50 -15.40 -12.00 11.33
N ILE A 51 -16.37 -12.30 12.18
CA ILE A 51 -16.84 -11.38 13.22
C ILE A 51 -16.52 -11.98 14.59
N MET A 52 -15.95 -11.16 15.47
CA MET A 52 -15.76 -11.49 16.88
C MET A 52 -16.47 -10.45 17.73
N SER A 53 -17.39 -10.90 18.57
CA SER A 53 -18.02 -10.06 19.59
C SER A 53 -17.52 -10.44 20.98
N SER A 54 -17.31 -9.43 21.82
CA SER A 54 -16.90 -9.58 23.22
C SER A 54 -17.80 -8.73 24.11
N PHE A 55 -18.13 -9.27 25.29
CA PHE A 55 -18.95 -8.61 26.28
C PHE A 55 -18.24 -8.68 27.63
N SER A 56 -18.09 -7.54 28.30
CA SER A 56 -17.53 -7.46 29.65
C SER A 56 -18.63 -7.32 30.70
N PHE A 57 -18.28 -7.57 31.97
CA PHE A 57 -19.17 -7.35 33.11
C PHE A 57 -19.56 -5.87 33.30
N THR A 58 -18.76 -4.94 32.80
CA THR A 58 -18.97 -3.50 32.95
C THR A 58 -19.84 -2.89 31.83
N GLN A 59 -20.70 -3.70 31.19
CA GLN A 59 -21.52 -3.30 30.04
C GLN A 59 -20.72 -2.73 28.85
N VAL A 60 -19.41 -3.02 28.78
CA VAL A 60 -18.60 -2.65 27.62
C VAL A 60 -18.57 -3.84 26.67
N GLY A 61 -19.35 -3.72 25.60
CA GLY A 61 -19.30 -4.62 24.45
C GLY A 61 -18.35 -4.08 23.38
N GLY A 62 -17.76 -4.98 22.60
CA GLY A 62 -16.95 -4.64 21.44
C GLY A 62 -17.08 -5.69 20.36
N THR A 63 -17.19 -5.25 19.11
CA THR A 63 -17.28 -6.12 17.94
C THR A 63 -16.15 -5.79 16.97
N LEU A 64 -15.48 -6.83 16.47
CA LEU A 64 -14.41 -6.77 15.50
C LEU A 64 -14.86 -7.49 14.24
N LEU A 65 -14.83 -6.79 13.10
CA LEU A 65 -14.96 -7.38 11.77
C LEU A 65 -13.56 -7.49 11.15
N MET A 66 -13.18 -8.71 10.75
CA MET A 66 -11.92 -8.98 10.06
C MET A 66 -12.25 -9.43 8.63
N LEU A 67 -11.58 -8.82 7.65
CA LEU A 67 -11.68 -9.20 6.24
C LEU A 67 -10.46 -10.01 5.83
N HIS A 68 -10.65 -10.92 4.88
CA HIS A 68 -9.56 -11.70 4.31
C HIS A 68 -8.53 -10.76 3.62
N PRO A 69 -7.22 -10.97 3.81
CA PRO A 69 -6.19 -10.05 3.33
C PRO A 69 -6.11 -9.94 1.79
N HIS A 70 -6.71 -10.88 1.05
CA HIS A 70 -6.74 -10.79 -0.42
C HIS A 70 -7.45 -9.54 -0.96
N TYR A 71 -8.37 -8.93 -0.19
CA TYR A 71 -9.08 -7.71 -0.59
C TYR A 71 -8.12 -6.52 -0.60
N LEU A 72 -7.13 -6.52 0.31
CA LEU A 72 -6.04 -5.55 0.29
C LEU A 72 -5.20 -5.72 -0.97
N PHE A 73 -4.79 -6.96 -1.28
CA PHE A 73 -3.96 -7.22 -2.47
C PHE A 73 -4.70 -7.00 -3.80
N GLY A 74 -6.03 -7.16 -3.83
CA GLY A 74 -6.84 -6.83 -5.00
C GLY A 74 -6.94 -5.34 -5.30
N SER A 75 -6.63 -4.47 -4.33
CA SER A 75 -6.70 -3.00 -4.48
C SER A 75 -5.39 -2.34 -4.92
N ILE A 76 -4.29 -3.09 -5.00
CA ILE A 76 -2.98 -2.56 -5.37
C ILE A 76 -2.60 -2.92 -6.81
N ASP A 77 -1.73 -2.11 -7.40
CA ASP A 77 -1.17 -2.34 -8.73
C ASP A 77 -0.40 -3.68 -8.77
N PRO A 78 -0.59 -4.53 -9.82
CA PRO A 78 0.17 -5.76 -10.01
C PRO A 78 1.69 -5.60 -9.86
N VAL A 79 2.27 -4.49 -10.32
CA VAL A 79 3.73 -4.25 -10.20
C VAL A 79 4.14 -4.11 -8.73
N LYS A 80 3.33 -3.42 -7.93
CA LYS A 80 3.56 -3.27 -6.48
C LYS A 80 3.34 -4.59 -5.75
N TYR A 81 2.37 -5.39 -6.19
CA TYR A 81 2.11 -6.71 -5.62
C TYR A 81 3.28 -7.67 -5.87
N GLU A 82 3.83 -7.71 -7.09
CA GLU A 82 5.00 -8.54 -7.41
C GLU A 82 6.25 -8.10 -6.63
N ALA A 83 6.48 -6.80 -6.48
CA ALA A 83 7.53 -6.28 -5.61
C ALA A 83 7.32 -6.71 -4.15
N TYR A 84 6.08 -6.65 -3.65
CA TYR A 84 5.74 -7.09 -2.31
C TYR A 84 5.99 -8.59 -2.08
N LYS A 85 5.69 -9.45 -3.07
CA LYS A 85 5.93 -10.90 -2.97
C LYS A 85 7.40 -11.25 -2.68
N GLN A 86 8.34 -10.40 -3.09
CA GLN A 86 9.77 -10.61 -2.77
C GLN A 86 10.02 -10.64 -1.25
N HIS A 87 9.15 -10.01 -0.45
CA HIS A 87 9.22 -10.09 1.00
C HIS A 87 8.88 -11.47 1.58
N ALA A 88 8.42 -12.44 0.79
CA ALA A 88 8.34 -13.84 1.22
C ALA A 88 9.70 -14.40 1.68
N VAL A 89 10.81 -13.82 1.23
CA VAL A 89 12.15 -14.13 1.74
C VAL A 89 12.28 -13.81 3.23
N HIS A 90 11.60 -12.78 3.74
CA HIS A 90 11.61 -12.45 5.16
C HIS A 90 10.99 -13.54 6.03
N ALA A 91 9.97 -14.25 5.55
CA ALA A 91 9.38 -15.36 6.30
C ALA A 91 10.41 -16.49 6.52
N LYS A 92 11.22 -16.80 5.49
CA LYS A 92 12.31 -17.78 5.59
C LYS A 92 13.41 -17.32 6.55
N LEU A 93 13.80 -16.05 6.47
CA LEU A 93 14.79 -15.45 7.37
C LEU A 93 14.29 -15.45 8.83
N SER A 94 13.03 -15.07 9.04
CA SER A 94 12.39 -15.07 10.36
C SER A 94 12.35 -16.48 10.95
N ASN A 95 11.98 -17.49 10.17
CA ASN A 95 12.00 -18.88 10.61
C ASN A 95 13.41 -19.33 11.05
N LYS A 96 14.43 -19.03 10.24
CA LYS A 96 15.84 -19.32 10.60
C LYS A 96 16.24 -18.66 11.93
N VAL A 97 15.90 -17.39 12.12
CA VAL A 97 16.19 -16.65 13.35
C VAL A 97 15.43 -17.27 14.53
N MET A 98 14.13 -17.53 14.37
CA MET A 98 13.29 -18.16 15.39
C MET A 98 13.85 -19.51 15.85
N SER A 99 14.20 -20.41 14.93
CA SER A 99 14.79 -21.70 15.29
C SER A 99 16.11 -21.54 16.04
N LYS A 100 16.98 -20.61 15.59
CA LYS A 100 18.26 -20.32 16.27
C LYS A 100 18.03 -19.79 17.69
N MET A 101 17.07 -18.89 17.88
CA MET A 101 16.75 -18.34 19.19
C MET A 101 16.12 -19.37 20.11
N MET A 102 15.26 -20.25 19.58
CA MET A 102 14.63 -21.33 20.35
C MET A 102 15.67 -22.33 20.85
N ILE A 103 16.59 -22.79 20.00
CA ILE A 103 17.67 -23.71 20.40
C ILE A 103 18.61 -23.06 21.43
N LYS A 104 18.86 -21.76 21.32
CA LYS A 104 19.77 -21.02 22.21
C LYS A 104 19.08 -20.44 23.45
N ASN A 105 17.79 -20.72 23.66
CA ASN A 105 16.98 -20.12 24.73
C ASN A 105 17.08 -18.58 24.79
N ASN A 106 17.15 -17.95 23.61
CA ASN A 106 17.35 -16.50 23.46
C ASN A 106 16.23 -15.87 22.63
N LEU A 107 14.98 -16.26 22.89
CA LEU A 107 13.80 -15.71 22.21
C LEU A 107 13.58 -14.23 22.56
N VAL A 108 13.93 -13.84 23.78
CA VAL A 108 13.81 -12.46 24.27
C VAL A 108 15.19 -11.87 24.45
N GLN A 109 15.53 -10.87 23.63
CA GLN A 109 16.74 -10.07 23.76
C GLN A 109 16.39 -8.69 24.30
N ILE A 110 16.90 -8.38 25.50
CA ILE A 110 16.70 -7.08 26.13
C ILE A 110 17.60 -6.06 25.42
N LYS A 111 17.03 -4.90 25.08
CA LYS A 111 17.78 -3.78 24.50
C LYS A 111 18.31 -2.90 25.62
N GLU A 112 19.62 -2.71 25.66
CA GLU A 112 20.29 -1.92 26.70
C GLU A 112 20.14 -0.40 26.50
N ALA A 113 19.96 0.06 25.26
CA ALA A 113 19.90 1.47 24.92
C ALA A 113 18.83 1.78 23.85
N PRO A 114 18.29 3.00 23.82
CA PRO A 114 17.43 3.46 22.72
C PRO A 114 18.21 3.51 21.39
N PRO A 115 17.52 3.54 20.25
CA PRO A 115 18.16 3.58 18.93
C PRO A 115 18.83 4.92 18.61
N TYR A 116 18.89 5.86 19.55
CA TYR A 116 19.54 7.16 19.40
C TYR A 116 20.39 7.46 20.64
N PRO A 117 21.53 8.15 20.47
CA PRO A 117 22.32 8.59 21.61
C PRO A 117 21.59 9.70 22.38
N LEU A 118 21.84 9.80 23.69
CA LEU A 118 21.09 10.69 24.59
C LEU A 118 21.18 12.18 24.22
N ASN A 119 22.31 12.60 23.63
CA ASN A 119 22.52 13.95 23.12
C ASN A 119 21.62 14.32 21.92
N LEU A 120 21.07 13.33 21.21
CA LEU A 120 20.18 13.52 20.07
C LEU A 120 18.70 13.29 20.43
N LYS A 121 18.39 12.96 21.70
CA LYS A 121 17.03 12.62 22.15
C LYS A 121 16.00 13.66 21.75
N GLU A 122 16.22 14.93 22.10
CA GLU A 122 15.26 16.01 21.82
C GLU A 122 15.04 16.19 20.31
N LYS A 123 16.12 16.12 19.53
CA LYS A 123 16.06 16.29 18.07
C LYS A 123 15.31 15.15 17.37
N VAL A 124 15.46 13.92 17.86
CA VAL A 124 14.73 12.75 17.32
C VAL A 124 13.24 12.84 17.68
N LEU A 125 12.92 13.14 18.95
CA LEU A 125 11.54 13.19 19.41
C LEU A 125 10.73 14.33 18.78
N LEU A 126 11.39 15.43 18.42
CA LEU A 126 10.75 16.58 17.76
C LEU A 126 10.68 16.45 16.22
N ASN A 127 11.26 15.40 15.63
CA ASN A 127 11.28 15.21 14.18
C ASN A 127 10.44 13.99 13.77
N SER A 128 9.28 14.23 13.16
CA SER A 128 8.39 13.17 12.64
C SER A 128 9.01 12.36 11.50
N MET A 129 10.04 12.88 10.84
CA MET A 129 10.76 12.24 9.73
C MET A 129 12.02 11.48 10.17
N ALA A 130 12.32 11.46 11.49
CA ALA A 130 13.48 10.76 12.00
C ALA A 130 13.38 9.25 11.75
N CYS A 131 14.33 8.71 10.97
CA CYS A 131 14.39 7.28 10.66
C CYS A 131 15.72 6.66 11.11
N VAL A 132 15.69 5.37 11.38
CA VAL A 132 16.86 4.61 11.82
C VAL A 132 17.59 4.02 10.60
N GLN A 133 18.91 4.02 10.60
CA GLN A 133 19.73 3.40 9.56
C GLN A 133 20.56 2.25 10.11
N PRO A 134 20.89 1.23 9.30
CA PRO A 134 21.79 0.17 9.73
C PRO A 134 23.20 0.73 9.93
N ASP A 135 23.74 0.54 11.13
CA ASP A 135 25.13 0.87 11.44
C ASP A 135 26.02 -0.35 11.17
N ALA A 136 26.91 -0.22 10.18
CA ALA A 136 27.81 -1.28 9.76
C ALA A 136 28.80 -1.71 10.86
N LYS A 137 29.07 -0.87 11.86
CA LYS A 137 30.02 -1.16 12.94
C LYS A 137 29.40 -1.98 14.07
N SER A 138 28.19 -1.62 14.49
CA SER A 138 27.50 -2.32 15.58
C SER A 138 26.61 -3.47 15.10
N GLY A 139 26.31 -3.56 13.80
CA GLY A 139 25.31 -4.50 13.28
C GLY A 139 23.89 -4.21 13.80
N SER A 140 23.68 -3.01 14.37
CA SER A 140 22.43 -2.55 14.95
C SER A 140 21.84 -1.40 14.12
N TYR A 141 20.61 -1.01 14.42
CA TYR A 141 19.96 0.14 13.78
C TYR A 141 20.11 1.35 14.70
N THR A 142 20.75 2.42 14.21
CA THR A 142 20.94 3.67 14.97
C THR A 142 20.49 4.91 14.20
N CYS A 143 19.99 5.92 14.93
CA CYS A 143 19.69 7.25 14.38
C CYS A 143 20.97 8.08 14.40
N ILE A 144 21.45 8.44 13.22
CA ILE A 144 22.62 9.32 13.04
C ILE A 144 22.13 10.77 12.96
N ALA A 145 22.98 11.73 13.33
CA ALA A 145 22.68 13.16 13.31
C ALA A 145 22.17 13.72 11.97
N LYS A 146 22.31 12.99 10.86
CA LYS A 146 21.53 13.21 9.63
C LYS A 146 20.16 12.56 9.83
N PHE A 147 19.31 13.25 10.59
CA PHE A 147 17.99 12.77 11.03
C PHE A 147 16.98 12.64 9.91
N GLU A 148 17.22 13.33 8.80
CA GLU A 148 16.39 13.22 7.63
C GLU A 148 16.76 11.89 6.97
N ALA A 149 15.85 10.91 7.04
CA ALA A 149 15.68 10.07 5.85
C ALA A 149 15.62 11.07 4.69
N PRO A 150 16.44 10.93 3.64
CA PRO A 150 16.22 11.74 2.46
C PRO A 150 14.77 11.47 2.11
N VAL A 151 13.90 12.44 2.35
CA VAL A 151 12.61 12.43 1.71
C VAL A 151 13.07 12.55 0.28
N SER A 152 13.09 11.43 -0.43
CA SER A 152 13.18 11.43 -1.86
C SER A 152 11.84 11.97 -2.33
N VAL A 153 11.56 13.24 -1.99
CA VAL A 153 10.70 14.08 -2.79
C VAL A 153 11.40 13.99 -4.12
N ASP A 154 10.78 13.28 -5.06
CA ASP A 154 11.30 13.14 -6.40
C ASP A 154 11.33 14.54 -7.02
N THR A 155 12.42 15.24 -6.74
CA THR A 155 12.61 16.62 -7.13
C THR A 155 12.95 16.67 -8.60
N ALA A 156 13.21 15.53 -9.26
CA ALA A 156 13.38 15.49 -10.69
C ALA A 156 12.10 15.98 -11.36
N ASN A 157 10.94 15.44 -10.97
CA ASN A 157 9.65 15.88 -11.50
C ASN A 157 9.35 17.34 -11.16
N PHE A 158 9.59 17.77 -9.90
CA PHE A 158 9.39 19.16 -9.50
C PHE A 158 10.31 20.14 -10.27
N LYS A 159 11.58 19.79 -10.48
CA LYS A 159 12.54 20.61 -11.23
C LYS A 159 12.18 20.69 -12.70
N ILE A 160 11.70 19.60 -13.30
CA ILE A 160 11.24 19.59 -14.69
C ILE A 160 10.01 20.48 -14.84
N VAL A 161 9.00 20.32 -13.98
CA VAL A 161 7.76 21.12 -14.02
C VAL A 161 8.06 22.60 -13.73
N SER A 162 8.85 22.90 -12.70
CA SER A 162 9.28 24.26 -12.37
C SER A 162 10.11 24.88 -13.50
N GLY A 163 10.98 24.10 -14.15
CA GLY A 163 11.73 24.50 -15.32
C GLY A 163 10.82 24.80 -16.52
N MET A 164 9.84 23.96 -16.82
CA MET A 164 8.86 24.20 -17.89
C MET A 164 8.00 25.44 -17.62
N LEU A 165 7.60 25.68 -16.36
CA LEU A 165 6.88 26.89 -15.95
C LEU A 165 7.76 28.15 -15.99
N ALA A 166 9.06 28.01 -15.71
CA ALA A 166 10.02 29.12 -15.71
C ALA A 166 10.59 29.42 -17.11
N MET A 167 10.53 28.47 -18.05
CA MET A 167 10.92 28.68 -19.44
C MET A 167 10.03 29.73 -20.10
N ASP A 168 10.68 30.53 -20.95
CA ASP A 168 10.18 31.75 -21.59
C ASP A 168 8.81 31.68 -22.26
N ALA A 169 8.18 30.51 -22.46
CA ALA A 169 6.84 30.42 -23.05
C ALA A 169 5.77 31.21 -22.25
N LEU A 170 5.85 31.22 -20.90
CA LEU A 170 4.92 31.98 -20.05
C LEU A 170 5.33 33.48 -19.90
N LYS A 171 6.60 33.82 -20.12
CA LYS A 171 7.09 35.22 -20.11
C LYS A 171 6.91 35.90 -21.47
N LYS A 172 7.05 35.14 -22.55
CA LYS A 172 6.81 35.56 -23.94
C LYS A 172 5.32 35.69 -24.25
N SER A 173 4.44 34.91 -23.62
CA SER A 173 2.99 35.16 -23.73
C SER A 173 2.58 36.53 -23.17
N SER A 174 3.36 37.09 -22.22
CA SER A 174 3.14 38.45 -21.68
C SER A 174 3.90 39.57 -22.38
N SER A 175 4.90 39.28 -23.23
CA SER A 175 5.83 40.32 -23.76
C SER A 175 6.30 40.17 -25.21
N CYS A 176 5.88 39.13 -25.96
CA CYS A 176 6.25 38.99 -27.37
C CYS A 176 5.31 39.75 -28.31
N LYS A 177 5.93 40.56 -29.18
CA LYS A 177 5.32 41.18 -30.37
C LYS A 177 5.22 40.23 -31.59
N GLU A 178 5.46 38.93 -31.37
CA GLU A 178 5.14 37.85 -32.32
C GLU A 178 3.98 37.04 -31.70
N GLU A 179 2.92 36.82 -32.47
CA GLU A 179 1.67 36.19 -32.03
C GLU A 179 1.92 34.80 -31.42
N CYS A 180 1.88 34.70 -30.09
CA CYS A 180 1.77 33.42 -29.41
C CYS A 180 0.34 32.90 -29.61
N ILE A 181 0.16 31.95 -30.53
CA ILE A 181 -1.17 31.49 -31.01
C ILE A 181 -2.00 30.81 -29.89
N GLY A 182 -1.37 30.31 -28.82
CA GLY A 182 -2.06 29.79 -27.63
C GLY A 182 -1.14 28.97 -26.70
N VAL A 183 -1.65 28.62 -25.51
CA VAL A 183 -0.99 27.69 -24.57
C VAL A 183 -2.01 26.66 -24.09
N GLY A 184 -1.69 25.38 -24.24
CA GLY A 184 -2.49 24.27 -23.70
C GLY A 184 -1.81 23.64 -22.49
N VAL A 185 -2.47 23.67 -21.34
CA VAL A 185 -2.00 23.02 -20.10
C VAL A 185 -2.98 21.93 -19.71
N ASP A 186 -2.45 20.75 -19.39
CA ASP A 186 -3.23 19.62 -18.91
C ASP A 186 -2.48 18.88 -17.81
N GLN A 187 -3.23 18.29 -16.87
CA GLN A 187 -2.71 17.49 -15.78
C GLN A 187 -3.74 16.42 -15.44
N GLU A 188 -3.29 15.17 -15.36
CA GLU A 188 -4.12 14.05 -14.96
C GLU A 188 -3.43 13.23 -13.87
N LEU A 189 -4.25 12.65 -12.98
CA LEU A 189 -3.76 11.68 -12.02
C LEU A 189 -3.45 10.36 -12.75
N ILE A 190 -2.36 9.69 -12.39
CA ILE A 190 -2.02 8.37 -12.95
C ILE A 190 -3.17 7.38 -12.74
N THR A 191 -3.89 7.51 -11.63
CA THR A 191 -5.05 6.67 -11.29
C THR A 191 -6.33 6.99 -12.06
N ALA A 192 -6.43 8.18 -12.67
CA ALA A 192 -7.63 8.59 -13.43
C ALA A 192 -7.67 7.97 -14.83
N ILE A 193 -6.49 7.69 -15.41
CA ILE A 193 -6.40 7.12 -16.76
C ILE A 193 -6.52 5.58 -16.68
N PRO A 194 -7.54 4.97 -17.33
CA PRO A 194 -7.76 3.53 -17.27
C PRO A 194 -6.80 2.80 -18.20
N SER A 195 -5.50 2.82 -17.87
CA SER A 195 -4.43 2.19 -18.66
C SER A 195 -4.54 0.65 -18.73
N HIS A 196 -5.30 0.06 -17.82
CA HIS A 196 -5.62 -1.37 -17.81
C HIS A 196 -6.79 -1.74 -18.74
N ASN A 197 -7.56 -0.76 -19.24
CA ASN A 197 -8.71 -1.00 -20.10
C ASN A 197 -8.27 -1.06 -21.57
N PRO A 198 -8.28 -2.25 -22.22
CA PRO A 198 -7.79 -2.40 -23.59
C PRO A 198 -8.59 -1.56 -24.60
N ASN A 199 -9.89 -1.37 -24.36
CA ASN A 199 -10.74 -0.57 -25.25
C ASN A 199 -10.34 0.91 -25.21
N PHE A 200 -10.07 1.45 -24.03
CA PHE A 200 -9.60 2.83 -23.90
C PHE A 200 -8.27 3.02 -24.62
N ILE A 201 -7.36 2.04 -24.49
CA ILE A 201 -6.03 2.09 -25.09
C ILE A 201 -6.10 1.99 -26.62
N SER A 202 -6.86 1.04 -27.17
CA SER A 202 -6.98 0.86 -28.62
C SER A 202 -7.68 2.03 -29.32
N CYS A 203 -8.60 2.71 -28.63
CA CYS A 203 -9.33 3.85 -29.21
C CYS A 203 -8.52 5.15 -29.22
N ASN A 204 -7.58 5.32 -28.29
CA ASN A 204 -6.91 6.60 -28.07
C ASN A 204 -5.40 6.58 -28.36
N PHE A 205 -4.78 5.40 -28.48
CA PHE A 205 -3.34 5.25 -28.69
C PHE A 205 -3.02 4.45 -29.94
N THR A 206 -1.95 4.86 -30.62
CA THR A 206 -1.41 4.14 -31.77
C THR A 206 -0.61 2.91 -31.33
N ASN A 207 -0.48 1.91 -32.20
CA ASN A 207 0.27 0.68 -31.89
C ASN A 207 1.72 0.95 -31.46
N THR A 208 2.36 1.98 -32.02
CA THR A 208 3.73 2.38 -31.66
C THR A 208 3.79 2.99 -30.27
N GLU A 209 2.82 3.84 -29.90
CA GLU A 209 2.71 4.38 -28.54
C GLU A 209 2.44 3.28 -27.52
N ILE A 210 1.57 2.31 -27.85
CA ILE A 210 1.25 1.18 -26.97
C ILE A 210 2.51 0.34 -26.72
N ALA A 211 3.24 0.00 -27.78
CA ALA A 211 4.49 -0.76 -27.66
C ALA A 211 5.53 -0.02 -26.81
N TYR A 212 5.68 1.29 -27.02
CA TYR A 212 6.59 2.12 -26.25
C TYR A 212 6.19 2.24 -24.78
N CYS A 213 4.90 2.47 -24.50
CA CYS A 213 4.39 2.63 -23.13
C CYS A 213 4.46 1.34 -22.32
N SER A 214 4.15 0.21 -22.95
CA SER A 214 4.16 -1.10 -22.31
C SER A 214 5.57 -1.59 -21.96
N ALA A 215 6.59 -1.10 -22.66
CA ALA A 215 7.99 -1.48 -22.42
C ALA A 215 8.67 -0.71 -21.28
N GLN A 216 8.01 0.32 -20.71
CA GLN A 216 8.62 1.15 -19.66
C GLN A 216 8.46 0.55 -18.25
N PRO A 217 9.28 0.98 -17.27
CA PRO A 217 9.19 0.54 -15.88
C PRO A 217 7.85 0.86 -15.19
N SER A 218 7.15 1.91 -15.64
CA SER A 218 5.82 2.30 -15.15
C SER A 218 4.90 2.61 -16.34
N PRO A 219 4.27 1.58 -16.93
CA PRO A 219 3.41 1.75 -18.10
C PRO A 219 2.25 2.72 -17.84
N ALA A 220 1.58 2.61 -16.68
CA ALA A 220 0.49 3.48 -16.30
C ALA A 220 0.88 4.97 -16.31
N SER A 221 2.05 5.30 -15.75
CA SER A 221 2.55 6.68 -15.74
C SER A 221 2.82 7.20 -17.15
N LEU A 222 3.29 6.37 -18.07
CA LEU A 222 3.62 6.80 -19.44
C LEU A 222 2.38 6.93 -20.31
N PHE A 223 1.39 6.05 -20.14
CA PHE A 223 0.08 6.21 -20.78
C PHE A 223 -0.59 7.52 -20.33
N THR A 224 -0.55 7.82 -19.04
CA THR A 224 -1.04 9.11 -18.52
C THR A 224 -0.26 10.28 -19.10
N ALA A 225 1.08 10.22 -19.14
CA ALA A 225 1.89 11.31 -19.70
C ALA A 225 1.59 11.57 -21.19
N ARG A 226 1.40 10.50 -21.98
CA ARG A 226 1.03 10.60 -23.40
C ARG A 226 -0.39 11.14 -23.58
N TRP A 227 -1.32 10.73 -22.73
CA TRP A 227 -2.69 11.25 -22.71
C TRP A 227 -2.72 12.75 -22.44
N VAL A 228 -2.07 13.19 -21.35
CA VAL A 228 -1.94 14.61 -20.98
C VAL A 228 -1.30 15.42 -22.10
N GLY A 229 -0.28 14.86 -22.77
CA GLY A 229 0.32 15.50 -23.94
C GLY A 229 -0.66 15.69 -25.11
N LYS A 230 -1.52 14.71 -25.38
CA LYS A 230 -2.56 14.81 -26.42
C LYS A 230 -3.61 15.86 -26.06
N GLU A 231 -4.09 15.87 -24.82
CA GLU A 231 -5.05 16.86 -24.32
C GLU A 231 -4.48 18.27 -24.30
N ALA A 232 -3.21 18.44 -23.93
CA ALA A 232 -2.53 19.73 -24.00
C ALA A 232 -2.45 20.25 -25.45
N ILE A 233 -2.15 19.40 -26.42
CA ILE A 233 -2.15 19.76 -27.85
C ILE A 233 -3.59 20.09 -28.31
N PHE A 234 -4.58 19.30 -27.89
CA PHE A 234 -5.98 19.56 -28.24
C PHE A 234 -6.45 20.93 -27.72
N LYS A 235 -6.14 21.27 -26.46
CA LYS A 235 -6.43 22.58 -25.87
C LYS A 235 -5.71 23.71 -26.58
N LEU A 236 -4.47 23.49 -27.02
CA LEU A 236 -3.69 24.47 -27.79
C LEU A 236 -4.36 24.81 -29.13
N LEU A 237 -4.95 23.83 -29.81
CA LEU A 237 -5.57 24.03 -31.12
C LEU A 237 -6.87 24.86 -31.06
N GLY A 238 -7.44 25.09 -29.88
CA GLY A 238 -8.60 25.96 -29.68
C GLY A 238 -9.86 25.50 -30.43
N VAL A 239 -9.94 24.23 -30.81
CA VAL A 239 -11.07 23.68 -31.56
C VAL A 239 -12.32 23.70 -30.67
N LYS A 240 -13.39 24.36 -31.13
CA LYS A 240 -14.68 24.31 -30.43
C LYS A 240 -15.20 22.87 -30.46
N LEU A 241 -15.36 22.28 -29.28
CA LEU A 241 -16.15 21.06 -29.10
C LEU A 241 -17.56 21.34 -29.61
N ARG A 242 -18.00 20.51 -30.56
CA ARG A 242 -19.29 20.63 -31.26
C ARG A 242 -20.39 19.91 -30.50
#